data_AF-A0A0E3WY02-F1
#
_entry.id   AF-A0A0E3WY02-F1
#
_cell.length_a   1.000
_cell.length_b   1.000
_cell.length_c   1.000
_cell.angle_alpha   90.00
_cell.angle_beta   90.00
_cell.angle_gamma   90.00
#
_symmetry.space_group_name_H-M   'P 1'
#
loop_
_entity.id
_entity.type
_entity.pdbx_description
1 polymer ?
#
loop_
_entity_poly.entity_id
_entity_poly.type
_entity_poly.pdbx_seq_one_letter_code
_entity_poly.pdbx_strand_id
1 'polypeptide(L)'
;MKDFIRKFNVCIERSKDNQAYSDFKEGVNKGLDIAKYTFEDNLEKLPLSDLEEDPAEKIKNLENNFNQLLDGISISKKPNCSEQRLDGVYTGFEKSKRVFKDFITESFSLENT
;
A
#
# COMPACT_ATOMS: atom_id res chain seq x y z
N MET A 1 9.34 -13.94 1.00
CA MET A 1 8.11 -13.30 1.52
C MET A 1 8.36 -12.38 2.72
N LYS A 2 8.88 -12.86 3.87
CA LYS A 2 9.12 -12.02 5.06
C LYS A 2 10.00 -10.77 4.82
N ASP A 3 11.02 -10.88 3.96
CA ASP A 3 11.85 -9.72 3.58
C ASP A 3 11.09 -8.68 2.76
N PHE A 4 10.13 -9.12 1.92
CA PHE A 4 9.28 -8.25 1.12
C PHE A 4 8.33 -7.44 2.01
N ILE A 5 7.72 -8.09 3.00
CA ILE A 5 6.91 -7.45 4.06
C ILE A 5 7.76 -6.41 4.79
N ARG A 6 8.97 -6.80 5.25
CA ARG A 6 9.85 -5.87 5.98
C ARG A 6 10.20 -4.64 5.14
N LYS A 7 10.58 -4.82 3.88
CA LYS A 7 10.93 -3.71 2.97
C LYS A 7 9.74 -2.79 2.73
N PHE A 8 8.57 -3.35 2.39
CA PHE A 8 7.37 -2.55 2.16
C PHE A 8 6.94 -1.79 3.43
N ASN A 9 7.01 -2.43 4.59
CA ASN A 9 6.73 -1.78 5.87
C ASN A 9 7.62 -0.55 6.09
N VAL A 10 8.92 -0.63 5.77
CA VAL A 10 9.82 0.51 5.85
C VAL A 10 9.39 1.64 4.88
N CYS A 11 8.97 1.31 3.66
CA CYS A 11 8.47 2.29 2.70
C CYS A 11 7.20 3.00 3.21
N ILE A 12 6.29 2.26 3.84
CA ILE A 12 5.07 2.82 4.45
C ILE A 12 5.40 3.74 5.62
N GLU A 13 6.25 3.30 6.57
CA GLU A 13 6.60 4.12 7.73
C GLU A 13 7.29 5.43 7.31
N ARG A 14 8.17 5.39 6.29
CA ARG A 14 8.80 6.59 5.71
C ARG A 14 7.80 7.52 5.02
N SER A 15 6.69 6.99 4.57
CA SER A 15 5.64 7.73 3.88
C SER A 15 4.64 8.39 4.83
N LYS A 16 4.69 8.09 6.13
CA LYS A 16 3.82 8.73 7.11
C LYS A 16 4.13 10.21 7.25
N ASP A 17 3.09 11.00 7.44
CA ASP A 17 3.21 12.42 7.71
C ASP A 17 3.62 12.62 9.18
N ASN A 18 4.70 13.37 9.39
CA ASN A 18 5.28 13.70 10.69
C ASN A 18 5.01 15.15 11.13
N GLN A 19 4.20 15.90 10.36
CA GLN A 19 3.76 17.25 10.72
C GLN A 19 2.84 17.26 11.95
N ALA A 20 2.46 18.46 12.38
CA ALA A 20 1.54 18.67 13.49
C ALA A 20 0.21 17.90 13.30
N TYR A 21 -0.45 17.55 14.39
CA TYR A 21 -1.68 16.78 14.36
C TYR A 21 -2.80 17.52 13.59
N SER A 22 -3.49 16.78 12.72
CA SER A 22 -4.78 17.13 12.16
C SER A 22 -5.56 15.84 11.89
N ASP A 23 -6.88 15.93 11.88
CA ASP A 23 -7.76 14.79 11.59
C ASP A 23 -7.47 14.19 10.21
N PHE A 24 -7.25 15.05 9.21
CA PHE A 24 -6.86 14.63 7.87
C PHE A 24 -5.55 13.84 7.88
N LYS A 25 -4.52 14.36 8.53
CA LYS A 25 -3.21 13.72 8.66
C LYS A 25 -3.29 12.39 9.40
N GLU A 26 -4.06 12.33 10.48
CA GLU A 26 -4.33 11.07 11.18
C GLU A 26 -5.02 10.07 10.26
N GLY A 27 -5.97 10.52 9.44
CA GLY A 27 -6.59 9.74 8.38
C GLY A 27 -5.57 9.18 7.40
N VAL A 28 -4.69 10.02 6.85
CA VAL A 28 -3.63 9.61 5.90
C VAL A 28 -2.75 8.51 6.50
N ASN A 29 -2.25 8.73 7.71
CA ASN A 29 -1.41 7.75 8.38
C ASN A 29 -2.17 6.45 8.67
N LYS A 30 -3.47 6.54 8.97
CA LYS A 30 -4.32 5.36 9.16
C LYS A 30 -4.54 4.58 7.86
N GLY A 31 -4.72 5.27 6.73
CA GLY A 31 -4.82 4.63 5.41
C GLY A 31 -3.53 3.90 5.02
N LEU A 32 -2.37 4.52 5.30
CA LEU A 32 -1.06 3.89 5.14
C LEU A 32 -0.93 2.61 5.98
N ASP A 33 -1.34 2.65 7.26
CA ASP A 33 -1.32 1.48 8.14
C ASP A 33 -2.27 0.36 7.66
N ILE A 34 -3.47 0.70 7.22
CA ILE A 34 -4.42 -0.30 6.68
C ILE A 34 -3.81 -0.98 5.45
N ALA A 35 -3.19 -0.22 4.55
CA ALA A 35 -2.56 -0.76 3.36
C ALA A 35 -1.39 -1.70 3.68
N LYS A 36 -0.59 -1.36 4.70
CA LYS A 36 0.48 -2.21 5.23
C LYS A 36 -0.04 -3.57 5.69
N TYR A 37 -1.07 -3.59 6.54
CA TYR A 37 -1.66 -4.84 7.01
C TYR A 37 -2.36 -5.61 5.88
N THR A 38 -3.05 -4.91 4.97
CA THR A 38 -3.70 -5.52 3.80
C THR A 38 -2.68 -6.24 2.92
N PHE A 39 -1.51 -5.63 2.71
CA PHE A 39 -0.42 -6.25 1.98
C PHE A 39 0.10 -7.50 2.69
N GLU A 40 0.39 -7.40 3.99
CA GLU A 40 0.89 -8.52 4.81
C GLU A 40 -0.08 -9.71 4.79
N ASP A 41 -1.38 -9.45 4.97
CA ASP A 41 -2.44 -10.46 5.02
C ASP A 41 -2.73 -11.13 3.65
N ASN A 42 -2.36 -10.48 2.55
CA ASN A 42 -2.63 -10.99 1.19
C ASN A 42 -1.36 -11.35 0.41
N LEU A 43 -0.19 -11.24 1.02
CA LEU A 43 1.08 -11.51 0.34
C LEU A 43 1.16 -12.92 -0.22
N GLU A 44 0.64 -13.91 0.51
CA GLU A 44 0.61 -15.31 0.09
C GLU A 44 -0.31 -15.56 -1.10
N LYS A 45 -1.25 -14.64 -1.37
CA LYS A 45 -2.18 -14.71 -2.50
C LYS A 45 -1.68 -13.93 -3.72
N LEU A 46 -0.63 -13.11 -3.55
CA LEU A 46 -0.02 -12.39 -4.66
C LEU A 46 0.84 -13.38 -5.46
N PRO A 47 0.71 -13.43 -6.79
CA PRO A 47 1.50 -14.29 -7.66
C PRO A 47 2.94 -13.76 -7.78
N LEU A 48 3.69 -13.81 -6.67
CA LEU A 48 5.09 -13.42 -6.61
C LEU A 48 6.00 -14.45 -7.29
N SER A 49 5.52 -15.68 -7.41
CA SER A 49 6.29 -16.87 -7.78
C SER A 49 5.81 -17.45 -9.11
N ASP A 50 5.95 -16.71 -10.20
CA ASP A 50 5.97 -17.29 -11.54
C ASP A 50 7.19 -16.77 -12.32
N LEU A 51 7.82 -17.71 -13.03
CA LEU A 51 9.18 -17.66 -13.58
C LEU A 51 9.19 -17.45 -15.11
N GLU A 52 8.02 -17.29 -15.73
CA GLU A 52 7.87 -17.15 -17.19
C GLU A 52 7.14 -15.87 -17.66
N GLU A 53 6.59 -15.05 -16.75
CA GLU A 53 5.99 -13.76 -17.14
C GLU A 53 7.05 -12.69 -17.39
N ASP A 54 6.80 -11.84 -18.40
CA ASP A 54 7.56 -10.63 -18.63
C ASP A 54 7.59 -9.76 -17.35
N PRO A 55 8.76 -9.28 -16.90
CA PRO A 55 8.86 -8.49 -15.67
C PRO A 55 7.93 -7.29 -15.62
N ALA A 56 7.64 -6.65 -16.77
CA ALA A 56 6.72 -5.52 -16.81
C ALA A 56 5.25 -5.96 -16.64
N GLU A 57 4.87 -7.10 -17.21
CA GLU A 57 3.55 -7.71 -16.99
C GLU A 57 3.35 -8.12 -15.53
N LYS A 58 4.37 -8.73 -14.92
CA LYS A 58 4.36 -9.09 -13.49
C LYS A 58 4.21 -7.89 -12.57
N ILE A 59 4.98 -6.82 -12.80
CA ILE A 59 4.86 -5.55 -12.04
C ILE A 59 3.43 -5.00 -12.16
N LYS A 60 2.88 -4.96 -13.37
CA LYS A 60 1.53 -4.45 -13.63
C LYS A 60 0.46 -5.29 -12.94
N ASN A 61 0.60 -6.62 -12.96
CA ASN A 61 -0.33 -7.54 -12.29
C ASN A 61 -0.31 -7.35 -10.78
N LEU A 62 0.89 -7.23 -10.17
CA LEU A 62 1.03 -6.96 -8.74
C LEU A 62 0.45 -5.59 -8.35
N GLU A 63 0.73 -4.54 -9.12
CA GLU A 63 0.17 -3.19 -8.92
C GLU A 63 -1.37 -3.23 -8.94
N ASN A 64 -1.94 -3.86 -9.97
CA ASN A 64 -3.39 -3.97 -10.12
C ASN A 64 -4.03 -4.75 -8.97
N ASN A 65 -3.46 -5.89 -8.59
CA ASN A 65 -3.97 -6.70 -7.50
C ASN A 65 -3.97 -5.93 -6.18
N PHE A 66 -2.88 -5.23 -5.86
CA PHE A 66 -2.80 -4.43 -4.66
C PHE A 66 -3.79 -3.26 -4.67
N ASN A 67 -3.93 -2.57 -5.81
CA ASN A 67 -4.90 -1.48 -5.95
C ASN A 67 -6.33 -1.97 -5.73
N GLN A 68 -6.70 -3.12 -6.32
CA GLN A 68 -8.01 -3.74 -6.13
C GLN A 68 -8.27 -4.12 -4.68
N LEU A 69 -7.27 -4.61 -3.95
CA LEU A 69 -7.40 -4.91 -2.52
C LEU A 69 -7.75 -3.65 -1.73
N LEU A 70 -7.11 -2.50 -2.02
CA LEU A 70 -7.42 -1.24 -1.34
C LEU A 70 -8.77 -0.66 -1.76
N ASP A 71 -9.11 -0.72 -3.05
CA ASP A 71 -10.38 -0.22 -3.58
C ASP A 71 -11.59 -1.00 -3.04
N GLY A 72 -11.38 -2.27 -2.68
CA GLY A 72 -12.39 -3.11 -2.03
C GLY A 72 -12.66 -2.74 -0.56
N ILE A 73 -11.83 -1.91 0.07
CA ILE A 73 -11.98 -1.55 1.48
C ILE A 73 -13.01 -0.42 1.62
N SER A 74 -14.20 -0.77 2.10
CA SER A 74 -15.22 0.20 2.48
C SER A 74 -15.06 0.61 3.94
N ILE A 75 -14.82 1.90 4.19
CA ILE A 75 -14.74 2.45 5.54
C ILE A 75 -16.01 3.26 5.81
N SER A 76 -16.86 2.72 6.69
CA SER A 76 -18.04 3.43 7.16
C SER A 76 -17.65 4.55 8.12
N LYS A 77 -18.27 5.73 7.97
CA LYS A 77 -18.15 6.83 8.93
C LYS A 77 -18.61 6.38 10.32
N LYS A 78 -17.68 6.33 11.27
CA LYS A 78 -18.02 6.16 12.69
C LYS A 78 -18.60 7.47 13.25
N PRO A 79 -19.48 7.43 14.26
CA PRO A 79 -20.14 8.62 14.82
C PRO A 79 -19.18 9.75 15.25
N ASN A 80 -17.94 9.39 15.61
CA ASN A 80 -16.90 10.33 16.07
C ASN A 80 -15.76 10.52 15.07
N CYS A 81 -15.95 10.14 13.80
CA CYS A 81 -14.97 10.34 12.74
C CYS A 81 -15.35 11.58 11.93
N SER A 82 -14.48 12.59 11.91
CA SER A 82 -14.65 13.73 11.01
C SER A 82 -14.56 13.28 9.55
N GLU A 83 -15.18 14.05 8.66
CA GLU A 83 -15.09 13.81 7.21
C GLU A 83 -13.66 13.96 6.72
N GLN A 84 -12.94 14.97 7.23
CA GLN A 84 -11.52 15.16 6.93
C GLN A 84 -10.69 13.92 7.26
N ARG A 85 -11.00 13.21 8.35
CA ARG A 85 -10.30 11.97 8.69
C ARG A 85 -10.60 10.84 7.69
N LEU A 86 -11.83 10.73 7.20
CA LEU A 86 -12.18 9.77 6.15
C LEU A 86 -11.47 10.10 4.83
N ASP A 87 -11.53 11.36 4.40
CA ASP A 87 -10.82 11.84 3.21
C ASP A 87 -9.31 11.59 3.32
N GLY A 88 -8.78 11.78 4.53
CA GLY A 88 -7.41 11.43 4.87
C GLY A 88 -7.13 9.95 4.63
N VAL A 89 -7.99 9.04 5.08
CA VAL A 89 -7.79 7.59 4.88
C VAL A 89 -7.75 7.22 3.40
N TYR A 90 -8.70 7.73 2.59
CA TYR A 90 -8.69 7.48 1.15
C TYR A 90 -7.45 8.08 0.48
N THR A 91 -7.02 9.27 0.90
CA THR A 91 -5.75 9.84 0.46
C THR A 91 -4.55 8.95 0.85
N GLY A 92 -4.59 8.35 2.04
CA GLY A 92 -3.63 7.36 2.49
C GLY A 92 -3.57 6.13 1.57
N PHE A 93 -4.73 5.63 1.10
CA PHE A 93 -4.77 4.54 0.12
C PHE A 93 -4.12 4.94 -1.20
N GLU A 94 -4.48 6.08 -1.78
CA GLU A 94 -3.86 6.58 -3.02
C GLU A 94 -2.34 6.75 -2.87
N LYS A 95 -1.88 7.19 -1.70
CA LYS A 95 -0.45 7.27 -1.39
C LYS A 95 0.18 5.88 -1.31
N SER A 96 -0.46 4.92 -0.65
CA SER A 96 0.02 3.53 -0.56
C SER A 96 0.14 2.87 -1.93
N LYS A 97 -0.79 3.11 -2.87
CA LYS A 97 -0.70 2.60 -4.25
C LYS A 97 0.58 3.07 -4.94
N ARG A 98 0.91 4.36 -4.81
CA ARG A 98 2.15 4.93 -5.37
C ARG A 98 3.39 4.33 -4.72
N VAL A 99 3.41 4.26 -3.39
CA VAL A 99 4.52 3.66 -2.63
C VAL A 99 4.74 2.20 -3.03
N PHE A 100 3.65 1.46 -3.23
CA PHE A 100 3.71 0.06 -3.66
C PHE A 100 4.27 -0.07 -5.07
N LYS A 101 3.81 0.74 -6.01
CA LYS A 101 4.34 0.81 -7.38
C LYS A 101 5.85 1.02 -7.41
N ASP A 102 6.33 2.01 -6.66
CA ASP A 102 7.76 2.32 -6.57
C ASP A 102 8.52 1.13 -5.97
N PHE A 103 8.00 0.57 -4.87
CA PHE A 103 8.59 -0.58 -4.19
C PHE A 103 8.73 -1.82 -5.08
N ILE A 104 7.69 -2.20 -5.83
CA ILE A 104 7.75 -3.37 -6.71
C ILE A 104 8.65 -3.09 -7.92
N THR A 105 8.61 -1.88 -8.47
CA THR A 105 9.47 -1.51 -9.60
C THR A 105 10.93 -1.61 -9.22
N GLU A 106 11.33 -1.07 -8.06
CA GLU A 106 12.69 -1.19 -7.53
C GLU A 106 13.07 -2.65 -7.26
N SER A 107 12.16 -3.44 -6.69
CA SER A 107 12.43 -4.82 -6.31
C SER A 107 12.68 -5.73 -7.52
N PHE A 108 11.92 -5.56 -8.61
CA PHE A 108 12.03 -6.38 -9.81
C PHE A 108 12.98 -5.80 -10.88
N SER A 109 13.31 -4.50 -10.82
CA SER A 109 14.37 -3.92 -11.66
C SER A 109 15.76 -4.39 -11.23
N LEU A 110 15.97 -4.63 -9.93
CA LEU A 110 17.23 -5.13 -9.38
C LEU A 110 17.48 -6.62 -9.65
N GLU A 111 16.45 -7.40 -10.00
CA GLU A 111 16.60 -8.82 -10.36
C GLU A 111 17.15 -9.03 -11.80
N ASN A 112 17.25 -7.98 -12.61
CA ASN A 112 17.73 -8.02 -14.00
C ASN A 112 19.19 -7.51 -14.19
N THR A 113 19.98 -7.38 -13.12
CA THR A 113 21.42 -7.01 -13.17
C THR A 113 22.28 -8.10 -12.54
#